data_AF-A0A3N5E9K1-F1
#
_entry.id   AF-A0A3N5E9K1-F1
#
_cell.length_a   1.000
_cell.length_b   1.000
_cell.length_c   1.000
_cell.angle_alpha   90.00
_cell.angle_beta   90.00
_cell.angle_gamma   90.00
#
_symmetry.space_group_name_H-M   'P 1'
#
loop_
_entity.id
_entity.type
_entity.pdbx_description
1 polymer ?
#
loop_
_entity_poly.entity_id
_entity_poly.type
_entity_poly.pdbx_seq_one_letter_code
_entity_poly.pdbx_strand_id
1 'polypeptide(L)'
;NQFIFVYRHTRDSVTGLCYHGWDESKAQRWADSATGHSPCFWGRAMGWYAMGLVDVLDYFPSDHPRRGELIRIFRELSGALLAFQDSATGMWYQVVDQAGRPENYLESSASAMFAYAFAKGANKQYLEERFFAAAERAMQGIRQQCVSVDEAGHVNLKDTCKGAGLGGNPYRDGSYAYYVSVPRATNDMKGIGPLLLAAMEIERGTIRTGR
;
A
#
# COMPACT_ATOMS: atom_id res chain seq x y z
N ASN A 1 10.17 -15.69 -8.79
CA ASN A 1 9.53 -15.41 -10.09
C ASN A 1 8.19 -14.70 -9.96
N GLN A 2 7.31 -15.08 -9.04
CA GLN A 2 5.96 -14.49 -8.94
C GLN A 2 5.98 -12.96 -8.74
N PHE A 3 6.79 -12.41 -7.84
CA PHE A 3 6.94 -10.95 -7.69
C PHE A 3 7.29 -10.25 -9.02
N ILE A 4 8.36 -10.70 -9.68
CA ILE A 4 8.80 -10.14 -10.96
C ILE A 4 7.70 -10.22 -12.02
N PHE A 5 7.00 -11.36 -12.08
CA PHE A 5 5.91 -11.59 -13.02
C PHE A 5 4.73 -10.64 -12.76
N VAL A 6 4.29 -10.53 -11.50
CA VAL A 6 3.21 -9.59 -11.12
C VAL A 6 3.61 -8.16 -11.48
N TYR A 7 4.81 -7.70 -11.07
CA TYR A 7 5.27 -6.36 -11.39
C TYR A 7 5.26 -6.06 -12.88
N ARG A 8 5.76 -6.99 -13.70
CA ARG A 8 5.80 -6.82 -15.16
C ARG A 8 4.41 -6.62 -15.77
N HIS A 9 3.38 -7.28 -15.23
CA HIS A 9 2.04 -7.30 -15.82
C HIS A 9 1.03 -6.40 -15.10
N THR A 10 1.42 -5.71 -14.03
CA THR A 10 0.53 -4.77 -13.34
C THR A 10 1.09 -3.36 -13.29
N ARG A 11 2.39 -3.16 -13.53
CA ARG A 11 3.01 -1.84 -13.46
C ARG A 11 2.56 -0.96 -14.63
N ASP A 12 2.03 0.21 -14.28
CA ASP A 12 1.82 1.28 -15.23
C ASP A 12 3.13 2.00 -15.56
N SER A 13 3.38 2.23 -16.85
CA SER A 13 4.62 2.88 -17.31
C SER A 13 4.68 4.37 -17.01
N VAL A 14 3.52 5.03 -16.81
CA VAL A 14 3.44 6.48 -16.61
C VAL A 14 3.66 6.84 -15.14
N THR A 15 2.86 6.26 -14.25
CA THR A 15 2.88 6.55 -12.81
C THR A 15 3.88 5.70 -12.04
N GLY A 16 4.24 4.52 -12.56
CA GLY A 16 5.02 3.51 -11.84
C GLY A 16 4.23 2.74 -10.77
N LEU A 17 2.94 3.06 -10.56
CA LEU A 17 2.04 2.31 -9.70
C LEU A 17 1.67 0.96 -10.31
N CYS A 18 1.10 0.06 -9.50
CA CYS A 18 0.62 -1.24 -9.96
C CYS A 18 -0.90 -1.33 -9.88
N TYR A 19 -1.54 -1.73 -10.98
CA TYR A 19 -2.97 -2.03 -11.01
C TYR A 19 -3.32 -3.15 -10.02
N HIS A 20 -4.55 -3.12 -9.47
CA HIS A 20 -5.01 -4.15 -8.52
C HIS A 20 -5.03 -5.53 -9.17
N GLY A 21 -5.57 -5.64 -10.38
CA GLY A 21 -5.71 -6.90 -11.09
C GLY A 21 -5.16 -6.86 -12.50
N TRP A 22 -4.78 -8.04 -12.98
CA TRP A 22 -4.47 -8.31 -14.37
C TRP A 22 -5.08 -9.66 -14.74
N ASP A 23 -5.77 -9.70 -15.88
CA ASP A 23 -6.30 -10.93 -16.47
C ASP A 23 -5.59 -11.21 -17.79
N GLU A 24 -4.75 -12.26 -17.80
CA GLU A 24 -4.01 -12.72 -18.98
C GLU A 24 -4.95 -13.07 -20.15
N SER A 25 -6.11 -13.66 -19.84
CA SER A 25 -7.11 -14.05 -20.84
C SER A 25 -7.93 -12.86 -21.35
N LYS A 26 -7.93 -11.76 -20.60
CA LYS A 26 -8.72 -10.54 -20.85
C LYS A 26 -10.23 -10.82 -20.96
N ALA A 27 -10.69 -11.90 -20.34
CA ALA A 27 -12.07 -12.35 -20.39
C ALA A 27 -12.94 -11.68 -19.31
N GLN A 28 -12.33 -11.21 -18.22
CA GLN A 28 -13.02 -10.46 -17.20
C GLN A 28 -13.50 -9.11 -17.73
N ARG A 29 -14.76 -8.73 -17.43
CA ARG A 29 -15.34 -7.45 -17.88
C ARG A 29 -14.66 -6.21 -17.31
N TRP A 30 -13.95 -6.33 -16.19
CA TRP A 30 -13.14 -5.25 -15.62
C TRP A 30 -11.78 -5.10 -16.29
N ALA A 31 -11.34 -6.10 -17.06
CA ALA A 31 -10.02 -6.12 -17.66
C ALA A 31 -10.01 -5.30 -18.94
N ASP A 32 -9.04 -4.41 -19.06
CA ASP A 32 -8.78 -3.69 -20.29
C ASP A 32 -8.46 -4.67 -21.44
N SER A 33 -9.06 -4.46 -22.61
CA SER A 33 -8.98 -5.41 -23.73
C SER A 33 -7.60 -5.47 -24.39
N ALA A 34 -6.77 -4.43 -24.24
CA ALA A 34 -5.42 -4.40 -24.77
C ALA A 34 -4.41 -4.99 -23.78
N THR A 35 -4.53 -4.64 -22.51
CA THR A 35 -3.51 -4.87 -21.48
C THR A 35 -3.89 -5.94 -20.47
N GLY A 36 -5.18 -6.19 -20.26
CA GLY A 36 -5.71 -7.06 -19.20
C GLY A 36 -5.79 -6.39 -17.82
N HIS A 37 -5.40 -5.12 -17.68
CA HIS A 37 -5.36 -4.44 -16.39
C HIS A 37 -6.75 -4.08 -15.87
N SER A 38 -6.92 -4.09 -14.54
CA SER A 38 -8.03 -3.43 -13.86
C SER A 38 -7.89 -1.90 -13.95
N PRO A 39 -8.97 -1.11 -13.79
CA PRO A 39 -8.93 0.30 -14.18
C PRO A 39 -8.40 1.27 -13.11
N CYS A 40 -8.07 0.84 -11.89
CA CYS A 40 -7.60 1.74 -10.82
C CYS A 40 -6.43 1.19 -10.00
N PHE A 41 -5.66 2.10 -9.41
CA PHE A 41 -4.56 1.83 -8.49
C PHE A 41 -5.06 1.82 -7.04
N TRP A 42 -5.53 0.66 -6.59
CA TRP A 42 -6.04 0.49 -5.23
C TRP A 42 -4.90 0.41 -4.21
N GLY A 43 -4.91 1.29 -3.22
CA GLY A 43 -3.84 1.43 -2.23
C GLY A 43 -3.49 0.11 -1.53
N ARG A 44 -4.47 -0.59 -0.96
CA ARG A 44 -4.20 -1.83 -0.19
C ARG A 44 -3.66 -2.98 -1.07
N ALA A 45 -4.00 -3.06 -2.36
CA ALA A 45 -3.39 -4.05 -3.25
C ALA A 45 -1.88 -3.83 -3.39
N MET A 46 -1.47 -2.58 -3.64
CA MET A 46 -0.05 -2.22 -3.66
C MET A 46 0.60 -2.35 -2.28
N GLY A 47 -0.15 -2.09 -1.22
CA GLY A 47 0.30 -2.31 0.16
C GLY A 47 0.74 -3.75 0.39
N TRP A 48 -0.10 -4.72 0.01
CA TRP A 48 0.23 -6.15 0.14
C TRP A 48 1.47 -6.51 -0.66
N TYR A 49 1.56 -5.96 -1.86
CA TYR A 49 2.69 -6.21 -2.74
C TYR A 49 4.00 -5.65 -2.18
N ALA A 50 3.99 -4.42 -1.65
CA ALA A 50 5.14 -3.79 -1.03
C ALA A 50 5.59 -4.51 0.26
N MET A 51 4.63 -4.88 1.14
CA MET A 51 4.92 -5.67 2.34
C MET A 51 5.54 -7.03 1.99
N GLY A 52 4.94 -7.75 1.04
CA GLY A 52 5.46 -9.04 0.60
C GLY A 52 6.86 -8.93 0.00
N LEU A 53 7.14 -7.88 -0.78
CA LEU A 53 8.47 -7.64 -1.36
C LEU A 53 9.54 -7.41 -0.30
N VAL A 54 9.27 -6.56 0.71
CA VAL A 54 10.26 -6.27 1.74
C VAL A 54 10.46 -7.45 2.70
N ASP A 55 9.40 -8.21 2.98
CA ASP A 55 9.45 -9.35 3.90
C ASP A 55 10.14 -10.56 3.29
N VAL A 56 9.88 -10.85 2.01
CA VAL A 56 10.49 -12.01 1.35
C VAL A 56 12.02 -11.89 1.29
N LEU A 57 12.55 -10.67 1.27
CA LEU A 57 14.00 -10.40 1.26
C LEU A 57 14.71 -10.83 2.55
N ASP A 58 14.00 -11.04 3.65
CA ASP A 58 14.57 -11.60 4.88
C ASP A 58 14.82 -13.11 4.79
N TYR A 59 14.14 -13.80 3.85
CA TYR A 59 14.21 -15.24 3.67
C TYR A 59 14.93 -15.67 2.38
N PHE A 60 15.24 -14.72 1.50
CA PHE A 60 16.02 -14.99 0.29
C PHE A 60 17.52 -15.12 0.60
N PRO A 61 18.22 -16.13 0.05
CA PRO A 61 19.67 -16.20 0.13
C PRO A 61 20.29 -14.90 -0.38
N SER A 62 21.30 -14.40 0.33
CA SER A 62 21.93 -13.11 0.03
C SER A 62 22.57 -13.07 -1.37
N ASP A 63 22.99 -14.24 -1.87
CA ASP A 63 23.62 -14.51 -3.17
C ASP A 63 22.62 -14.99 -4.24
N HIS A 64 21.32 -15.07 -3.93
CA HIS A 64 20.33 -15.51 -4.91
C HIS A 64 20.34 -14.58 -6.13
N PRO A 65 20.43 -15.10 -7.38
CA PRO A 65 20.72 -14.31 -8.58
C PRO A 65 19.66 -13.25 -8.88
N ARG A 66 18.41 -13.43 -8.41
CA ARG A 66 17.32 -12.46 -8.60
C ARG A 66 17.03 -11.57 -7.38
N ARG A 67 17.83 -11.64 -6.31
CA ARG A 67 17.61 -10.82 -5.11
C ARG A 67 17.71 -9.33 -5.44
N GLY A 68 18.70 -8.95 -6.25
CA GLY A 68 18.85 -7.57 -6.73
C GLY A 68 17.64 -7.07 -7.53
N GLU A 69 17.00 -7.95 -8.30
CA GLU A 69 15.80 -7.60 -9.06
C GLU A 69 14.60 -7.31 -8.14
N LEU A 70 14.42 -8.09 -7.07
CA LEU A 70 13.37 -7.81 -6.08
C LEU A 70 13.60 -6.48 -5.36
N ILE A 71 14.85 -6.18 -4.97
CA ILE A 71 15.20 -4.89 -4.35
C ILE A 71 14.94 -3.73 -5.33
N ARG A 72 15.28 -3.89 -6.62
CA ARG A 72 15.00 -2.89 -7.65
C ARG A 72 13.50 -2.63 -7.77
N ILE A 73 12.69 -3.68 -7.90
CA ILE A 73 11.23 -3.58 -7.98
C ILE A 73 10.66 -2.87 -6.75
N PHE A 74 11.13 -3.26 -5.56
CA PHE A 74 10.71 -2.64 -4.30
C PHE A 74 11.05 -1.15 -4.25
N ARG A 75 12.26 -0.75 -4.68
CA ARG A 75 12.68 0.65 -4.79
C ARG A 75 11.81 1.44 -5.76
N GLU A 76 11.57 0.90 -6.95
CA GLU A 76 10.76 1.56 -7.98
C GLU A 76 9.32 1.77 -7.53
N LEU A 77 8.68 0.74 -6.96
CA LEU A 77 7.33 0.87 -6.41
C LEU A 77 7.28 1.86 -5.24
N SER A 78 8.26 1.80 -4.33
CA SER A 78 8.30 2.72 -3.19
C SER A 78 8.44 4.17 -3.65
N GLY A 79 9.29 4.42 -4.64
CA GLY A 79 9.45 5.75 -5.25
C GLY A 79 8.15 6.26 -5.88
N ALA A 80 7.44 5.40 -6.62
CA ALA A 80 6.14 5.74 -7.19
C ALA A 80 5.12 6.07 -6.10
N LEU A 81 4.98 5.22 -5.08
CA LEU A 81 4.08 5.45 -3.96
C LEU A 81 4.39 6.76 -3.21
N LEU A 82 5.67 7.04 -2.94
CA LEU A 82 6.09 8.27 -2.26
C LEU A 82 5.69 9.53 -3.03
N ALA A 83 5.70 9.49 -4.37
CA ALA A 83 5.28 10.62 -5.20
C ALA A 83 3.78 10.95 -5.07
N PHE A 84 2.97 10.00 -4.61
CA PHE A 84 1.53 10.17 -4.37
C PHE A 84 1.17 10.28 -2.88
N GLN A 85 2.17 10.46 -1.99
CA GLN A 85 1.89 10.73 -0.58
C GLN A 85 1.20 12.10 -0.45
N ASP A 86 0.06 12.15 0.23
CA ASP A 86 -0.63 13.41 0.47
C ASP A 86 0.24 14.34 1.35
N SER A 87 0.57 15.52 0.83
CA SER A 87 1.49 16.43 1.51
C SER A 87 0.92 17.05 2.79
N ALA A 88 -0.40 17.13 2.92
CA ALA A 88 -1.06 17.73 4.07
C ALA A 88 -1.13 16.77 5.27
N THR A 89 -1.37 15.49 5.00
CA THR A 89 -1.59 14.47 6.04
C THR A 89 -0.49 13.43 6.15
N GLY A 90 0.34 13.25 5.11
CA GLY A 90 1.31 12.16 5.02
C GLY A 90 0.68 10.79 4.69
N MET A 91 -0.63 10.71 4.48
CA MET A 91 -1.33 9.47 4.15
C MET A 91 -1.48 9.25 2.64
N TRP A 92 -2.11 8.14 2.26
CA TRP A 92 -2.48 7.85 0.88
C TRP A 92 -3.98 7.64 0.75
N TYR A 93 -4.49 7.98 -0.42
CA TYR A 93 -5.88 7.79 -0.79
C TYR A 93 -6.20 6.33 -1.15
N GLN A 94 -7.48 5.94 -0.97
CA GLN A 94 -8.01 4.63 -1.37
C GLN A 94 -7.70 4.31 -2.84
N VAL A 95 -7.94 5.27 -3.73
CA VAL A 95 -7.43 5.24 -5.12
C VAL A 95 -6.26 6.22 -5.19
N VAL A 96 -5.05 5.70 -5.31
CA VAL A 96 -3.80 6.39 -4.95
C VAL A 96 -3.53 7.63 -5.81
N ASP A 97 -3.79 7.54 -7.12
CA ASP A 97 -3.49 8.59 -8.10
C ASP A 97 -4.60 9.64 -8.24
N GLN A 98 -5.69 9.53 -7.49
CA GLN A 98 -6.89 10.37 -7.67
C GLN A 98 -7.22 11.20 -6.43
N ALA A 99 -6.18 11.74 -5.78
CA ALA A 99 -6.34 12.74 -4.73
C ALA A 99 -7.19 13.92 -5.23
N GLY A 100 -8.09 14.43 -4.39
CA GLY A 100 -9.00 15.53 -4.73
C GLY A 100 -10.21 15.16 -5.58
N ARG A 101 -10.29 13.95 -6.13
CA ARG A 101 -11.52 13.48 -6.80
C ARG A 101 -12.63 13.25 -5.76
N PRO A 102 -13.89 13.66 -6.02
CA PRO A 102 -14.99 13.51 -5.07
C PRO A 102 -15.14 12.07 -4.56
N GLU A 103 -15.44 11.92 -3.28
CA GLU A 103 -15.61 10.64 -2.55
C GLU A 103 -14.34 9.81 -2.31
N ASN A 104 -13.19 10.17 -2.90
CA ASN A 104 -11.93 9.55 -2.48
C ASN A 104 -11.63 9.94 -1.03
N TYR A 105 -10.92 9.06 -0.33
CA TYR A 105 -10.62 9.27 1.09
C TYR A 105 -9.24 8.71 1.42
N LEU A 106 -8.62 9.29 2.45
CA LEU A 106 -7.39 8.78 3.03
C LEU A 106 -7.68 7.44 3.70
N GLU A 107 -7.00 6.39 3.28
CA GLU A 107 -7.31 5.02 3.70
C GLU A 107 -6.24 4.49 4.65
N SER A 108 -6.69 4.03 5.82
CA SER A 108 -5.78 3.77 6.94
C SER A 108 -4.91 2.53 6.74
N SER A 109 -5.44 1.46 6.13
CA SER A 109 -4.66 0.24 5.95
C SER A 109 -3.54 0.40 4.92
N ALA A 110 -3.82 0.93 3.73
CA ALA A 110 -2.81 1.18 2.70
C ALA A 110 -1.71 2.11 3.23
N SER A 111 -2.10 3.19 3.91
CA SER A 111 -1.14 4.12 4.52
C SER A 111 -0.23 3.42 5.54
N ALA A 112 -0.78 2.57 6.39
CA ALA A 112 0.01 1.79 7.36
C ALA A 112 0.92 0.76 6.68
N MET A 113 0.45 0.10 5.62
CA MET A 113 1.23 -0.88 4.86
C MET A 113 2.42 -0.22 4.15
N PHE A 114 2.22 0.96 3.57
CA PHE A 114 3.28 1.74 2.96
C PHE A 114 4.27 2.25 4.02
N ALA A 115 3.78 2.75 5.16
CA ALA A 115 4.63 3.16 6.27
C ALA A 115 5.52 2.00 6.77
N TYR A 116 4.94 0.82 6.98
CA TYR A 116 5.69 -0.38 7.34
C TYR A 116 6.77 -0.72 6.31
N ALA A 117 6.38 -0.82 5.03
CA ALA A 117 7.31 -1.21 3.99
C ALA A 117 8.46 -0.19 3.87
N PHE A 118 8.15 1.10 3.95
CA PHE A 118 9.14 2.18 3.88
C PHE A 118 10.09 2.17 5.09
N ALA A 119 9.56 2.05 6.30
CA ALA A 119 10.36 1.98 7.52
C ALA A 119 11.29 0.76 7.50
N LYS A 120 10.75 -0.43 7.21
CA LYS A 120 11.55 -1.65 7.10
C LYS A 120 12.59 -1.56 5.99
N GLY A 121 12.20 -1.04 4.84
CA GLY A 121 13.09 -0.83 3.69
C GLY A 121 14.27 0.08 4.02
N ALA A 122 14.03 1.17 4.76
CA ALA A 122 15.10 2.07 5.22
C ALA A 122 15.97 1.42 6.31
N ASN A 123 15.37 0.72 7.28
CA ASN A 123 16.09 -0.02 8.32
C ASN A 123 17.05 -1.07 7.74
N LYS A 124 16.63 -1.74 6.66
CA LYS A 124 17.42 -2.73 5.92
C LYS A 124 18.32 -2.12 4.84
N GLN A 125 18.35 -0.80 4.70
CA GLN A 125 19.11 -0.06 3.69
C GLN A 125 18.76 -0.43 2.24
N TYR A 126 17.57 -1.00 2.03
CA TYR A 126 16.98 -1.16 0.70
C TYR A 126 16.46 0.17 0.18
N LEU A 127 16.01 1.07 1.06
CA LEU A 127 15.55 2.42 0.73
C LEU A 127 16.44 3.47 1.40
N GLU A 128 16.45 4.66 0.84
CA GLU A 128 17.11 5.84 1.42
C GLU A 128 16.36 6.33 2.67
N GLU A 129 17.06 7.08 3.53
CA GLU A 129 16.52 7.57 4.81
C GLU A 129 15.23 8.42 4.66
N ARG A 130 15.06 9.12 3.54
CA ARG A 130 13.83 9.89 3.24
C ARG A 130 12.55 9.06 3.29
N PHE A 131 12.64 7.75 3.05
CA PHE A 131 11.50 6.85 3.13
C PHE A 131 11.12 6.56 4.60
N PHE A 132 12.10 6.53 5.51
CA PHE A 132 11.81 6.45 6.94
C PHE A 132 11.03 7.68 7.41
N ALA A 133 11.51 8.89 7.06
CA ALA A 133 10.79 10.12 7.37
C ALA A 133 9.38 10.17 6.75
N ALA A 134 9.20 9.58 5.55
CA ALA A 134 7.88 9.45 4.95
C ALA A 134 6.96 8.49 5.73
N ALA A 135 7.51 7.40 6.27
CA ALA A 135 6.77 6.48 7.15
C ALA A 135 6.35 7.15 8.47
N GLU A 136 7.22 7.95 9.07
CA GLU A 136 6.90 8.73 10.29
C GLU A 136 5.76 9.72 10.02
N ARG A 137 5.81 10.46 8.90
CA ARG A 137 4.71 11.34 8.49
C ARG A 137 3.40 10.58 8.29
N ALA A 138 3.46 9.39 7.68
CA ALA A 138 2.28 8.56 7.48
C ALA A 138 1.66 8.11 8.81
N MET A 139 2.48 7.70 9.78
CA MET A 139 2.00 7.32 11.11
C MET A 139 1.43 8.49 11.89
N GLN A 140 2.04 9.67 11.78
CA GLN A 140 1.47 10.90 12.32
C GLN A 140 0.11 11.22 11.68
N GLY A 141 0.00 11.10 10.36
CA GLY A 141 -1.24 11.25 9.60
C GLY A 141 -2.33 10.29 10.07
N ILE A 142 -2.03 9.00 10.14
CA ILE A 142 -2.98 7.97 10.61
C ILE A 142 -3.45 8.29 12.03
N ARG A 143 -2.55 8.69 12.93
CA ARG A 143 -2.90 9.09 14.29
C ARG A 143 -3.84 10.29 14.33
N GLN A 144 -3.64 11.29 13.47
CA GLN A 144 -4.45 12.50 13.45
C GLN A 144 -5.81 12.31 12.75
N GLN A 145 -5.84 11.55 11.66
CA GLN A 145 -7.01 11.43 10.79
C GLN A 145 -7.89 10.23 11.17
N CYS A 146 -7.29 9.10 11.54
CA CYS A 146 -7.99 7.83 11.63
C CYS A 146 -8.06 7.25 13.04
N VAL A 147 -7.22 7.70 13.97
CA VAL A 147 -7.26 7.21 15.36
C VAL A 147 -8.20 8.07 16.22
N SER A 148 -9.02 7.43 17.03
CA SER A 148 -9.80 8.09 18.08
C SER A 148 -9.81 7.29 19.36
N VAL A 149 -10.05 7.97 20.47
CA VAL A 149 -10.30 7.34 21.78
C VAL A 149 -11.77 7.51 22.13
N ASP A 150 -12.45 6.43 22.48
CA ASP A 150 -13.85 6.50 22.93
C ASP A 150 -13.98 6.90 24.41
N GLU A 151 -15.21 7.07 24.90
CA GLU A 151 -15.48 7.46 26.29
C GLU A 151 -14.96 6.44 27.33
N ALA A 152 -14.81 5.18 26.93
CA ALA A 152 -14.26 4.12 27.78
C ALA A 152 -12.72 4.07 27.73
N GLY A 153 -12.07 4.92 26.94
CA GLY A 153 -10.63 4.97 26.78
C GLY A 153 -10.06 3.99 25.75
N HIS A 154 -10.90 3.31 24.96
CA HIS A 154 -10.41 2.41 23.91
C HIS A 154 -9.92 3.18 22.69
N VAL A 155 -8.77 2.76 22.17
CA VAL A 155 -8.20 3.30 20.94
C VAL A 155 -8.81 2.58 19.74
N ASN A 156 -9.33 3.35 18.80
CA ASN A 156 -10.03 2.88 17.61
C ASN A 156 -9.32 3.36 16.35
N LEU A 157 -9.10 2.47 15.38
CA LEU A 157 -8.62 2.80 14.04
C LEU A 157 -9.79 2.82 13.06
N LYS A 158 -10.08 3.97 12.46
CA LYS A 158 -11.14 4.18 11.47
C LYS A 158 -10.61 4.12 10.03
N ASP A 159 -11.53 4.27 9.08
CA ASP A 159 -11.26 4.44 7.65
C ASP A 159 -10.43 3.32 7.01
N THR A 160 -10.54 2.11 7.58
CA THR A 160 -10.03 0.90 6.91
C THR A 160 -11.08 0.41 5.92
N CYS A 161 -10.74 0.34 4.64
CA CYS A 161 -11.60 -0.27 3.64
C CYS A 161 -11.89 -1.74 4.02
N LYS A 162 -13.17 -2.14 4.09
CA LYS A 162 -13.59 -3.46 4.60
C LYS A 162 -13.11 -4.63 3.72
N GLY A 163 -13.00 -4.39 2.41
CA GLY A 163 -12.50 -5.33 1.42
C GLY A 163 -13.00 -4.99 0.02
N ALA A 164 -12.08 -4.71 -0.89
CA ALA A 164 -12.36 -4.53 -2.32
C ALA A 164 -11.90 -5.76 -3.11
N GLY A 165 -12.47 -5.98 -4.28
CA GLY A 165 -12.16 -7.09 -5.16
C GLY A 165 -12.58 -6.81 -6.60
N LEU A 166 -12.32 -7.77 -7.49
CA LEU A 166 -12.69 -7.70 -8.90
C LEU A 166 -13.56 -8.89 -9.29
N GLY A 167 -14.48 -8.70 -10.22
CA GLY A 167 -15.42 -9.73 -10.68
C GLY A 167 -16.38 -10.24 -9.60
N GLY A 168 -16.78 -11.51 -9.69
CA GLY A 168 -17.66 -12.17 -8.70
C GLY A 168 -19.15 -11.83 -8.85
N ASN A 169 -19.93 -12.14 -7.80
CA ASN A 169 -21.36 -11.84 -7.71
C ASN A 169 -21.70 -11.35 -6.27
N PRO A 170 -22.21 -10.10 -6.09
CA PRO A 170 -22.45 -9.08 -7.10
C PRO A 170 -21.16 -8.70 -7.84
N TYR A 171 -21.29 -8.30 -9.10
CA TYR A 171 -20.12 -8.05 -9.94
C TYR A 171 -19.39 -6.78 -9.53
N ARG A 172 -18.08 -6.89 -9.36
CA ARG A 172 -17.19 -5.78 -9.01
C ARG A 172 -16.40 -5.40 -10.25
N ASP A 173 -16.73 -4.25 -10.84
CA ASP A 173 -16.15 -3.78 -12.10
C ASP A 173 -14.76 -3.12 -11.94
N GLY A 174 -14.31 -2.90 -10.71
CA GLY A 174 -13.04 -2.25 -10.42
C GLY A 174 -13.03 -0.76 -10.74
N SER A 175 -14.17 -0.14 -11.07
CA SER A 175 -14.26 1.29 -11.34
C SER A 175 -13.88 2.12 -10.12
N TYR A 176 -13.56 3.40 -10.36
CA TYR A 176 -13.36 4.36 -9.27
C TYR A 176 -14.57 4.39 -8.31
N ALA A 177 -15.79 4.48 -8.87
CA ALA A 177 -17.04 4.48 -8.10
C ALA A 177 -17.19 3.22 -7.24
N TYR A 178 -16.82 2.06 -7.79
CA TYR A 178 -16.76 0.84 -7.01
C TYR A 178 -15.79 0.96 -5.82
N TYR A 179 -14.53 1.36 -6.03
CA TYR A 179 -13.54 1.40 -4.93
C TYR A 179 -13.89 2.38 -3.82
N VAL A 180 -14.44 3.56 -4.16
CA VAL A 180 -14.81 4.57 -3.15
C VAL A 180 -16.11 4.24 -2.43
N SER A 181 -17.00 3.45 -3.05
CA SER A 181 -18.23 2.96 -2.40
C SER A 181 -18.02 1.81 -1.43
N VAL A 182 -16.85 1.14 -1.44
CA VAL A 182 -16.56 0.05 -0.50
C VAL A 182 -16.64 0.56 0.94
N PRO A 183 -17.41 -0.09 1.84
CA PRO A 183 -17.57 0.36 3.21
C PRO A 183 -16.24 0.50 3.95
N ARG A 184 -16.20 1.51 4.81
CA ARG A 184 -15.12 1.76 5.76
C ARG A 184 -15.47 1.13 7.09
N ALA A 185 -14.50 0.46 7.71
CA ALA A 185 -14.65 -0.26 8.95
C ALA A 185 -13.72 0.33 10.02
N THR A 186 -14.18 0.26 11.26
CA THR A 186 -13.38 0.56 12.45
C THR A 186 -12.82 -0.73 13.02
N ASN A 187 -11.54 -0.73 13.39
CA ASN A 187 -10.82 -1.88 13.96
C ASN A 187 -10.83 -3.15 13.07
N ASP A 188 -10.91 -2.98 11.75
CA ASP A 188 -10.73 -4.11 10.84
C ASP A 188 -9.26 -4.57 10.88
N MET A 189 -9.05 -5.88 10.99
CA MET A 189 -7.73 -6.49 11.12
C MET A 189 -6.80 -6.21 9.95
N LYS A 190 -7.34 -5.90 8.77
CA LYS A 190 -6.57 -5.49 7.58
C LYS A 190 -5.91 -4.12 7.77
N GLY A 191 -6.40 -3.29 8.69
CA GLY A 191 -5.78 -2.03 9.10
C GLY A 191 -4.95 -2.18 10.37
N ILE A 192 -5.48 -2.87 11.38
CA ILE A 192 -4.79 -3.06 12.67
C ILE A 192 -3.44 -3.79 12.50
N GLY A 193 -3.40 -4.88 11.72
CA GLY A 193 -2.17 -5.63 11.50
C GLY A 193 -1.04 -4.78 10.93
N PRO A 194 -1.23 -4.14 9.77
CA PRO A 194 -0.25 -3.22 9.20
C PRO A 194 0.12 -2.04 10.10
N LEU A 195 -0.83 -1.49 10.87
CA LEU A 195 -0.55 -0.39 11.80
C LEU A 195 0.45 -0.82 12.88
N LEU A 196 0.24 -1.99 13.50
CA LEU A 196 1.13 -2.52 14.52
C LEU A 196 2.52 -2.84 13.94
N LEU A 197 2.56 -3.45 12.75
CA LEU A 197 3.82 -3.71 12.05
C LEU A 197 4.59 -2.43 11.74
N ALA A 198 3.91 -1.39 11.25
CA ALA A 198 4.52 -0.10 10.98
C ALA A 198 5.08 0.56 12.25
N ALA A 199 4.31 0.55 13.34
CA ALA A 199 4.76 1.08 14.63
C ALA A 199 6.02 0.36 15.13
N MET A 200 6.07 -0.98 15.02
CA MET A 200 7.23 -1.77 15.43
C MET A 200 8.48 -1.44 14.61
N GLU A 201 8.36 -1.26 13.29
CA GLU A 201 9.52 -0.95 12.44
C GLU A 201 10.01 0.50 12.60
N ILE A 202 9.11 1.44 12.89
CA ILE A 202 9.51 2.80 13.24
C ILE A 202 10.24 2.81 14.56
N GLU A 203 9.68 2.20 15.62
CA GLU A 203 10.34 2.10 16.93
C GLU A 203 11.75 1.49 16.81
N ARG A 204 11.87 0.39 16.04
CA ARG A 204 13.16 -0.25 15.74
C ARG A 204 14.15 0.71 15.07
N GLY A 205 13.69 1.52 14.11
CA GLY A 205 14.53 2.47 13.40
C GLY A 205 14.97 3.65 14.26
N THR A 206 14.07 4.17 15.09
CA THR A 206 14.35 5.25 16.06
C THR A 206 15.44 4.83 17.03
N ILE A 207 15.31 3.64 17.65
CA ILE A 207 16.33 3.08 18.55
C ILE A 207 17.67 2.91 17.83
N ARG A 208 17.67 2.40 16.58
CA ARG A 208 18.90 2.19 15.78
C ARG A 208 19.61 3.50 15.46
N THR A 209 18.87 4.58 15.24
CA THR A 209 19.41 5.88 14.80
C THR A 209 19.65 6.86 15.95
N GLY A 210 19.25 6.50 17.19
CA GLY A 210 19.40 7.35 18.37
C GLY A 210 18.51 8.60 18.34
N ARG A 211 17.37 8.51 17.64
CA ARG A 211 16.35 9.57 17.59
C ARG A 211 15.37 9.47 18.75
#